data_AF-A0A330M2Y6-F1
#
_entry.id   AF-A0A330M2Y6-F1
#
_cell.length_a   1.000
_cell.length_b   1.000
_cell.length_c   1.000
_cell.angle_alpha   90.00
_cell.angle_beta   90.00
_cell.angle_gamma   90.00
#
_symmetry.space_group_name_H-M   'P 1'
#
loop_
_entity.id
_entity.type
_entity.pdbx_description
1 polymer ?
#
loop_
_entity_poly.entity_id
_entity_poly.type
_entity_poly.pdbx_seq_one_letter_code
_entity_poly.pdbx_strand_id
1 'polypeptide(L)'
;MILTKTPNTGKQHTEFRMLISIRFACLLSSTPNPMDCPRVQKRLAELNHYLRYNQASSLFYRSYCNQAGELGQTFALKVQDEQTATVYRMDKSVQQNVHHLCTHAVLIS
;
A
#
# COMPACT_ATOMS: atom_id res chain seq x y z
N MET A 1 -3.06 6.71 -5.33
CA MET A 1 -2.27 5.48 -5.57
C MET A 1 -0.76 5.76 -5.58
N ILE A 2 0.07 4.96 -4.88
CA ILE A 2 1.54 5.07 -4.88
C ILE A 2 2.12 5.32 -6.29
N LEU A 3 1.62 4.60 -7.29
CA LEU A 3 2.17 4.61 -8.66
C LEU A 3 1.83 5.87 -9.48
N THR A 4 0.95 6.76 -9.01
CA THR A 4 0.56 7.97 -9.75
C THR A 4 1.39 9.21 -9.38
N LYS A 5 2.30 9.09 -8.41
CA LYS A 5 3.15 10.20 -7.95
C LYS A 5 4.61 9.85 -8.26
N THR A 6 5.15 10.43 -9.33
CA THR A 6 6.52 10.16 -9.78
C THR A 6 7.53 10.77 -8.80
N PRO A 7 8.37 9.97 -8.12
CA PRO A 7 9.44 10.50 -7.28
C PRO A 7 10.45 11.27 -8.14
N ASN A 8 10.85 12.46 -7.68
CA ASN A 8 11.74 13.37 -8.42
C ASN A 8 13.05 13.70 -7.70
N THR A 9 13.24 13.19 -6.48
CA THR A 9 14.48 13.33 -5.70
C THR A 9 14.94 11.98 -5.19
N GLY A 10 16.24 11.83 -4.89
CA GLY A 10 16.78 10.60 -4.28
C GLY A 10 16.04 10.19 -3.01
N LYS A 11 15.67 11.17 -2.17
CA LYS A 11 14.84 10.97 -0.97
C LYS A 11 13.48 10.33 -1.32
N GLN A 12 12.75 10.91 -2.28
CA GLN A 12 11.46 10.38 -2.70
C GLN A 12 11.58 8.98 -3.33
N HIS A 13 12.68 8.69 -4.03
CA HIS A 13 12.93 7.33 -4.55
C HIS A 13 13.11 6.32 -3.41
N THR A 14 13.84 6.66 -2.35
CA THR A 14 14.00 5.80 -1.17
C THR A 14 12.65 5.55 -0.50
N GLU A 15 11.88 6.61 -0.25
CA GLU A 15 10.54 6.50 0.32
C GLU A 15 9.60 5.65 -0.53
N PHE A 16 9.61 5.86 -1.84
CA PHE A 16 8.83 5.08 -2.79
C PHE A 16 9.20 3.59 -2.75
N ARG A 17 10.49 3.25 -2.71
CA ARG A 17 10.97 1.86 -2.61
C ARG A 17 10.47 1.18 -1.33
N MET A 18 10.49 1.88 -0.20
CA MET A 18 9.94 1.35 1.05
C MET A 18 8.43 1.09 0.95
N LEU A 19 7.66 2.03 0.39
CA LEU A 19 6.22 1.87 0.19
C LEU A 19 5.88 0.68 -0.73
N ILE A 20 6.63 0.50 -1.82
CA ILE A 20 6.48 -0.66 -2.72
C ILE A 20 6.80 -1.97 -1.99
N SER A 21 7.86 -1.99 -1.19
CA SER A 21 8.24 -3.16 -0.38
C SER A 21 7.13 -3.54 0.61
N ILE A 22 6.54 -2.56 1.31
CA ILE A 22 5.39 -2.77 2.21
C ILE A 22 4.19 -3.31 1.43
N ARG A 23 3.86 -2.71 0.28
CA ARG A 23 2.75 -3.18 -0.57
C ARG A 23 2.90 -4.64 -0.97
N PHE A 24 4.08 -5.05 -1.43
CA PHE A 24 4.33 -6.45 -1.78
C PHE A 24 4.25 -7.38 -0.55
N ALA A 25 4.76 -6.95 0.60
CA ALA A 25 4.60 -7.71 1.83
C ALA A 25 3.12 -7.94 2.19
N CYS A 26 2.27 -6.93 1.99
CA CYS A 26 0.83 -7.04 2.24
C CYS A 26 0.14 -7.97 1.23
N LEU A 27 0.45 -7.85 -0.06
CA LEU A 27 -0.12 -8.69 -1.11
C LEU A 27 0.26 -10.16 -0.98
N LEU A 28 1.44 -10.45 -0.43
CA LEU A 28 1.94 -11.81 -0.20
C LEU A 28 1.56 -12.35 1.18
N SER A 29 0.83 -11.60 1.99
CA SER A 29 0.37 -12.07 3.29
C SER A 29 -0.85 -12.98 3.16
N SER A 30 -0.85 -14.09 3.87
CA SER A 30 -2.03 -14.94 4.07
C SER A 30 -2.90 -14.47 5.24
N THR A 31 -2.45 -13.50 6.03
CA THR A 31 -3.21 -12.98 7.17
C THR A 31 -4.34 -12.05 6.71
N PRO A 32 -5.56 -12.17 7.29
CA PRO A 32 -6.66 -11.25 6.99
C PRO A 32 -6.27 -9.79 7.32
N ASN A 33 -5.76 -9.60 8.53
CA ASN A 33 -5.20 -8.34 9.00
C ASN A 33 -3.71 -8.25 8.61
N PRO A 34 -3.28 -7.24 7.82
CA PRO A 34 -1.89 -7.10 7.39
C PRO A 34 -0.92 -6.88 8.56
N MET A 35 -1.39 -6.32 9.69
CA MET A 35 -0.54 -6.07 10.86
C MET A 35 -0.14 -7.35 11.61
N ASP A 36 -0.83 -8.48 11.37
CA ASP A 36 -0.47 -9.78 11.96
C ASP A 36 0.63 -10.51 11.16
N CYS A 37 1.02 -9.96 10.01
CA CYS A 37 2.03 -10.57 9.15
C CYS A 37 3.45 -10.13 9.58
N PRO A 38 4.35 -11.06 9.97
CA PRO A 38 5.72 -10.73 10.37
C PRO A 38 6.52 -10.01 9.27
N ARG A 39 6.22 -10.34 8.01
CA ARG A 39 6.87 -9.71 6.85
C ARG A 39 6.45 -8.25 6.72
N VAL A 40 5.17 -7.93 6.93
CA VAL A 40 4.66 -6.55 6.92
C VAL A 40 5.25 -5.77 8.08
N GLN A 41 5.21 -6.34 9.29
CA GLN A 41 5.79 -5.73 10.49
C GLN A 41 7.28 -5.38 10.29
N LYS A 42 8.07 -6.28 9.70
CA LYS A 42 9.48 -6.00 9.38
C LYS A 42 9.64 -4.79 8.45
N ARG A 43 8.83 -4.69 7.39
CA ARG A 43 8.89 -3.55 6.46
C ARG A 43 8.42 -2.25 7.09
N LEU A 44 7.45 -2.31 8.00
CA LEU A 44 7.03 -1.14 8.78
C LEU A 44 8.11 -0.71 9.78
N ALA A 45 8.81 -1.64 10.41
CA ALA A 45 9.94 -1.32 11.28
C ALA A 45 11.06 -0.62 10.50
N GLU A 46 11.37 -1.06 9.28
CA GLU A 46 12.33 -0.39 8.37
C GLU A 46 11.88 1.04 8.04
N LEU A 47 10.60 1.25 7.74
CA LEU A 47 10.05 2.59 7.49
C LEU A 47 10.09 3.48 8.74
N ASN A 48 9.66 2.96 9.89
CA ASN A 48 9.66 3.69 11.16
C ASN A 48 11.09 4.10 11.56
N HIS A 49 12.06 3.21 11.35
CA HIS A 49 13.47 3.52 11.54
C HIS A 49 13.93 4.64 10.61
N TYR A 50 13.62 4.56 9.31
CA TYR A 50 13.94 5.64 8.36
C TYR A 50 13.38 6.98 8.82
N LEU A 51 12.09 7.03 9.20
CA LEU A 51 11.40 8.26 9.60
C LEU A 51 11.96 8.87 10.90
N ARG A 52 12.51 8.04 11.80
CA ARG A 52 13.16 8.53 13.02
C ARG A 52 14.44 9.32 12.75
N TYR A 53 15.17 8.98 11.69
CA TYR A 53 16.47 9.60 11.37
C TYR A 53 16.41 10.51 10.14
N ASN A 54 15.29 10.54 9.42
CA ASN A 54 15.14 11.31 8.19
C ASN A 54 13.80 12.04 8.20
N GLN A 55 13.83 13.34 7.92
CA GLN A 55 12.60 14.08 7.67
C GLN A 55 11.97 13.60 6.35
N ALA A 56 10.73 13.15 6.44
CA ALA A 56 9.92 12.73 5.30
C ALA A 56 9.85 13.83 4.23
N SER A 57 9.83 13.45 2.95
CA SER A 57 9.55 14.41 1.89
C SER A 57 8.16 15.02 2.05
N SER A 58 7.96 16.24 1.55
CA SER A 58 6.64 16.90 1.56
C SER A 58 5.57 16.06 0.86
N LEU A 59 5.96 15.32 -0.18
CA LEU A 59 5.08 14.41 -0.92
C LEU A 59 4.63 13.23 -0.05
N PHE A 60 5.56 12.61 0.67
CA PHE A 60 5.28 11.51 1.59
C PHE A 60 4.40 12.01 2.74
N TYR A 61 4.80 13.11 3.37
CA TYR A 61 4.10 13.70 4.50
C TYR A 61 2.62 13.96 4.21
N ARG A 62 2.34 14.67 3.11
CA ARG A 62 0.96 14.97 2.67
C ARG A 62 0.14 13.72 2.34
N SER A 63 0.79 12.64 1.95
CA SER A 63 0.11 11.42 1.51
C SER A 63 -0.13 10.42 2.64
N TYR A 64 0.75 10.37 3.63
CA TYR A 64 0.76 9.28 4.63
C TYR A 64 0.80 9.76 6.09
N CYS A 65 1.27 10.99 6.38
CA CYS A 65 1.26 11.53 7.74
C CYS A 65 -0.04 12.30 8.03
N ASN A 66 -0.43 13.19 7.11
CA ASN A 66 -1.67 13.97 7.26
C ASN A 66 -2.94 13.13 7.12
N GLN A 67 -2.85 12.07 6.34
CA GLN A 67 -3.98 11.23 5.99
C GLN A 67 -3.49 9.81 5.72
N ALA A 68 -4.45 8.95 5.52
CA ALA A 68 -4.25 7.54 5.37
C ALA A 68 -4.15 7.23 3.86
N GLY A 69 -2.92 7.05 3.36
CA GLY A 69 -2.58 7.04 1.95
C GLY A 69 -2.61 5.64 1.32
N GLU A 70 -3.12 5.54 0.10
CA GLU A 70 -3.28 4.28 -0.61
C GLU A 70 -1.96 3.56 -0.94
N LEU A 71 -1.79 2.33 -0.43
CA LEU A 71 -0.78 1.37 -0.85
C LEU A 71 -1.27 0.47 -2.01
N GLY A 72 -1.87 1.07 -3.04
CA GLY A 72 -2.57 0.37 -4.11
C GLY A 72 -4.08 0.31 -3.87
N GLN A 73 -4.77 -0.65 -4.48
CA GLN A 73 -6.24 -0.70 -4.45
C GLN A 73 -6.83 -1.28 -3.17
N THR A 74 -6.07 -2.15 -2.48
CA THR A 74 -6.58 -3.00 -1.39
C THR A 74 -6.06 -2.59 -0.01
N PHE A 75 -4.98 -1.82 0.06
CA PHE A 75 -4.31 -1.48 1.31
C PHE A 75 -4.04 0.00 1.37
N ALA A 76 -4.00 0.55 2.57
CA ALA A 76 -3.54 1.90 2.79
C ALA A 76 -2.73 2.00 4.09
N LEU A 77 -1.92 3.06 4.18
CA LEU A 77 -0.94 3.27 5.23
C LEU A 77 -1.14 4.64 5.84
N LYS A 78 -1.11 4.70 7.17
CA LYS A 78 -1.10 5.94 7.94
C LYS A 78 0.11 5.95 8.85
N VAL A 79 0.82 7.06 8.89
CA VAL A 79 1.91 7.33 9.85
C VAL A 79 1.36 8.25 10.92
N GLN A 80 1.38 7.78 12.16
CA GLN A 80 1.04 8.56 13.36
C GLN A 80 2.31 9.11 13.98
N ASP A 81 2.22 10.33 14.52
CA ASP A 81 3.31 11.02 15.22
C ASP A 81 4.64 11.06 14.44
N GLU A 82 4.54 11.06 13.10
CA GLU A 82 5.66 10.99 12.16
C GLU A 82 6.59 9.78 12.30
N GLN A 83 6.24 8.79 13.13
CA GLN A 83 7.14 7.69 13.49
C GLN A 83 6.50 6.31 13.44
N THR A 84 5.17 6.23 13.60
CA THR A 84 4.47 4.94 13.74
C THR A 84 3.60 4.68 12.51
N ALA A 85 4.12 3.90 11.58
CA ALA A 85 3.37 3.47 10.40
C ALA A 85 2.48 2.25 10.70
N THR A 86 1.21 2.36 10.30
CA THR A 86 0.21 1.29 10.40
C THR A 86 -0.42 1.07 9.04
N VAL A 87 -0.60 -0.20 8.65
CA VAL A 87 -1.28 -0.59 7.41
C VAL A 87 -2.64 -1.18 7.74
N TYR A 88 -3.63 -0.85 6.94
CA TYR A 88 -4.97 -1.40 7.03
C TYR A 88 -5.44 -1.85 5.65
N ARG A 89 -6.26 -2.91 5.64
CA ARG A 89 -6.98 -3.33 4.45
C ARG A 89 -8.11 -2.34 4.22
N MET A 90 -8.24 -1.86 2.99
CA MET A 90 -9.38 -1.04 2.59
C MET A 90 -10.52 -2.00 2.26
N ASP A 91 -11.60 -1.97 3.04
CA ASP A 91 -12.84 -2.64 2.72
C ASP A 91 -13.51 -1.90 1.57
N LYS A 92 -12.97 -2.10 0.36
CA LYS A 92 -13.73 -1.79 -0.84
C LYS A 92 -14.73 -2.93 -0.94
N SER A 93 -15.99 -2.67 -0.59
CA SER A 93 -17.10 -3.40 -1.19
C SER A 93 -16.78 -3.49 -2.68
N VAL A 94 -16.40 -4.69 -3.10
CA VAL A 94 -15.92 -4.94 -4.45
C VAL A 94 -17.08 -4.57 -5.36
N GLN A 95 -17.01 -3.41 -6.03
CA GLN A 95 -17.73 -3.25 -7.28
C GLN A 95 -17.14 -4.30 -8.20
N GLN A 96 -17.78 -5.46 -8.21
CA GLN A 96 -17.50 -6.54 -9.10
C GLN A 96 -17.78 -6.00 -10.50
N ASN A 97 -16.75 -5.54 -11.19
CA ASN A 97 -16.78 -5.54 -12.64
C ASN A 97 -16.68 -7.00 -13.06
N VAL A 98 -17.81 -7.72 -12.95
CA VAL A 98 -18.00 -9.03 -13.54
C VAL A 98 -18.02 -8.78 -15.05
N HIS A 99 -16.87 -8.83 -15.70
CA HIS A 99 -16.85 -9.07 -17.12
C HIS A 99 -17.49 -10.45 -17.32
N HIS A 100 -18.77 -10.45 -17.71
CA HIS A 100 -19.44 -11.63 -18.24
C HIS A 100 -18.63 -12.07 -19.46
N LEU A 101 -17.82 -13.12 -19.29
CA LEU A 101 -17.35 -13.91 -20.41
C LEU A 101 -18.60 -14.52 -21.03
N CYS A 102 -19.01 -13.96 -22.16
CA CYS A 102 -20.14 -14.43 -22.95
C CYS A 102 -19.83 -15.87 -23.38
N THR A 103 -20.47 -16.85 -22.75
CA THR A 103 -20.48 -18.24 -23.21
C THR A 103 -21.33 -18.29 -24.48
N HIS A 104 -20.67 -18.38 -25.64
CA HIS A 104 -21.32 -18.73 -26.88
C HIS A 104 -22.02 -20.08 -26.69
N ALA A 105 -23.36 -20.07 -26.74
CA ALA A 105 -24.17 -21.27 -26.83
C ALA A 105 -23.79 -22.04 -28.10
N VAL A 106 -23.30 -23.26 -27.93
CA VAL A 106 -23.23 -24.25 -29.01
C VAL A 106 -24.66 -24.79 -29.18
N LEU A 107 -25.37 -24.29 -30.19
CA LEU A 107 -26.56 -24.95 -30.72
C LEU A 107 -26.07 -26.17 -31.52
N ILE A 108 -26.27 -27.37 -30.96
CA ILE A 108 -26.15 -28.62 -31.71
C ILE A 108 -27.47 -28.81 -32.46
N SER A 109 -27.32 -28.96 -33.77
CA SER A 109 -28.33 -29.23 -34.80
C SER A 109 -29.11 -30.52 -34.61
#